data_AF-A0A2E4FQZ5-F1
#
_entry.id   AF-A0A2E4FQZ5-F1
#
_cell.length_a   1.000
_cell.length_b   1.000
_cell.length_c   1.000
_cell.angle_alpha   90.00
_cell.angle_beta   90.00
_cell.angle_gamma   90.00
#
_symmetry.space_group_name_H-M   'P 1'
#
loop_
_entity.id
_entity.type
_entity.pdbx_description
1 polymer ?
#
loop_
_entity_poly.entity_id
_entity_poly.type
_entity_poly.pdbx_seq_one_letter_code
_entity_poly.pdbx_strand_id
1 'polypeptide(L)' 'MTGDDWLDAAKADAQRRQLPALEPLLEALAKATRQLRAAEWNLNAASRPTHDADPPDDAPTT' A
#
# COMPACT_ATOMS: atom_id res chain seq x y z
N MET A 1 8.31 -6.10 0.89
CA MET A 1 7.23 -6.88 0.25
C MET A 1 6.69 -6.03 -0.88
N THR A 2 6.91 -6.45 -2.12
CA THR A 2 6.42 -5.72 -3.29
C THR A 2 4.91 -5.89 -3.39
N GLY A 3 4.26 -5.02 -4.17
CA GLY A 3 2.82 -5.07 -4.40
C GLY A 3 2.33 -6.32 -5.12
N ASP A 4 3.21 -7.24 -5.52
CA ASP A 4 2.85 -8.50 -6.19
C ASP A 4 3.15 -9.73 -5.31
N ASP A 5 4.17 -9.67 -4.44
CA ASP A 5 4.50 -10.76 -3.50
C ASP A 5 3.29 -11.21 -2.64
N TRP A 6 2.42 -10.26 -2.27
CA TRP A 6 1.22 -10.57 -1.48
C TRP A 6 0.17 -11.34 -2.28
N LEU A 7 0.05 -11.09 -3.59
CA LEU A 7 -0.95 -11.76 -4.43
C LEU A 7 -0.58 -13.24 -4.56
N ASP A 8 0.71 -13.54 -4.74
CA ASP A 8 1.21 -14.90 -4.83
C ASP A 8 1.00 -15.65 -3.52
N ALA A 9 1.31 -15.01 -2.37
CA ALA A 9 1.04 -15.58 -1.06
C ALA A 9 -0.46 -15.82 -0.82
N ALA A 10 -1.33 -14.90 -1.24
CA ALA A 10 -2.78 -15.04 -1.09
C ALA A 10 -3.36 -16.16 -1.97
N LYS A 11 -2.88 -16.29 -3.21
CA LYS A 11 -3.25 -17.40 -4.11
C LYS A 11 -2.79 -18.74 -3.56
N ALA A 12 -1.55 -18.83 -3.08
CA ALA A 12 -1.04 -20.05 -2.45
C ALA A 12 -1.86 -20.45 -1.22
N ASP A 13 -2.30 -19.48 -0.40
CA ASP A 13 -3.18 -19.74 0.74
C ASP A 13 -4.59 -20.20 0.29
N ALA A 14 -5.16 -19.60 -0.76
CA ALA A 14 -6.44 -20.02 -1.33
C ALA A 14 -6.38 -21.46 -1.85
N GLN A 15 -5.30 -21.84 -2.54
CA GLN A 15 -5.07 -23.21 -2.99
C GLN A 15 -4.94 -24.19 -1.82
N ARG A 16 -4.13 -23.83 -0.81
CA ARG A 16 -3.95 -24.64 0.41
C ARG A 16 -5.25 -24.88 1.17
N ARG A 17 -6.18 -23.91 1.11
CA ARG A 17 -7.51 -23.99 1.73
C ARG A 17 -8.58 -24.60 0.81
N GLN A 18 -8.22 -25.01 -0.41
CA GLN A 18 -9.14 -25.56 -1.39
C GLN A 18 -10.29 -24.60 -1.75
N LEU A 19 -9.97 -23.31 -1.86
CA LEU A 19 -10.91 -22.24 -2.22
C LEU A 19 -10.56 -21.65 -3.61
N PRO A 20 -10.65 -22.43 -4.70
CA PRO A 20 -10.20 -22.00 -6.03
C PRO A 20 -10.99 -20.80 -6.56
N ALA A 21 -12.25 -20.64 -6.13
CA ALA A 21 -13.08 -19.49 -6.51
C ALA A 21 -12.54 -18.14 -6.01
N LEU A 22 -11.61 -18.14 -5.04
CA LEU A 22 -10.98 -16.91 -4.55
C LEU A 22 -9.90 -16.36 -5.50
N GLU A 23 -9.24 -17.20 -6.30
CA GLU A 23 -8.19 -16.75 -7.22
C GLU A 23 -8.62 -15.60 -8.13
N PRO A 24 -9.75 -15.67 -8.88
CA PRO A 24 -10.18 -14.56 -9.72
C PRO A 24 -10.55 -13.29 -8.92
N LEU A 25 -11.03 -13.43 -7.67
CA LEU A 25 -11.34 -12.29 -6.81
C LEU A 25 -10.07 -11.60 -6.31
N LEU A 26 -9.04 -12.37 -5.96
CA LEU A 26 -7.73 -11.86 -5.55
C LEU A 26 -7.04 -11.13 -6.71
N GLU A 27 -7.15 -11.65 -7.93
CA GLU A 27 -6.64 -10.98 -9.14
C GLU A 27 -7.36 -9.67 -9.42
N ALA A 28 -8.70 -9.65 -9.30
CA ALA A 28 -9.49 -8.44 -9.47
C ALA A 28 -9.10 -7.37 -8.43
N LEU A 29 -8.90 -7.77 -7.17
CA LEU A 29 -8.44 -6.88 -6.11
C LEU A 29 -7.03 -6.33 -6.40
N ALA A 30 -6.10 -7.19 -6.83
CA ALA A 30 -4.76 -6.76 -7.19
C ALA A 30 -4.78 -5.74 -8.32
N LYS A 31 -5.58 -6.00 -9.37
CA LYS A 31 -5.79 -5.05 -10.47
C LYS A 31 -6.33 -3.71 -9.98
N ALA A 32 -7.40 -3.72 -9.17
CA ALA A 32 -7.98 -2.49 -8.61
C ALA A 32 -6.95 -1.71 -7.78
N THR A 33 -6.16 -2.42 -6.96
CA THR A 33 -5.16 -1.80 -6.09
C THR A 33 -4.00 -1.19 -6.88
N ARG A 34 -3.53 -1.85 -7.96
CA ARG A 34 -2.54 -1.29 -8.89
C ARG A 34 -3.07 -0.01 -9.55
N GLN A 35 -4.32 -0.02 -10.01
CA GLN A 35 -4.96 1.15 -10.60
C GLN A 35 -5.08 2.30 -9.61
N LEU A 36 -5.49 2.03 -8.37
CA LEU A 36 -5.52 3.05 -7.31
C LEU A 36 -4.12 3.64 -7.11
N ARG A 37 -3.08 2.83 -6.89
CA ARG A 37 -1.72 3.35 -6.66
C ARG A 37 -1.16 4.13 -7.84
N ALA A 38 -1.49 3.73 -9.07
CA ALA A 38 -1.06 4.41 -10.28
C ALA A 38 -1.88 5.67 -10.61
N ALA A 39 -2.97 5.93 -9.89
CA ALA A 39 -3.83 7.06 -10.20
C ALA A 39 -3.12 8.40 -9.93
N GLU A 40 -3.28 9.35 -10.86
CA GLU A 40 -2.53 10.61 -10.87
C GLU A 40 -2.67 11.44 -9.59
N TRP A 41 -3.82 11.35 -8.92
CA TRP A 41 -4.06 12.05 -7.65
C TRP A 41 -3.15 11.57 -6.51
N ASN A 42 -2.55 10.38 -6.62
CA ASN A 42 -1.55 9.89 -5.66
C ASN A 42 -0.15 10.50 -5.86
N LEU A 43 0.13 11.16 -6.99
CA LEU A 43 1.40 11.87 -7.20
C LEU A 43 1.56 13.03 -6.20
N ASN A 44 0.45 13.72 -5.90
CA ASN A 44 0.43 14.84 -4.94
C ASN A 44 0.62 14.38 -3.48
N ALA A 45 0.25 13.14 -3.16
CA ALA A 45 0.42 12.57 -1.82
C ALA A 45 1.88 12.19 -1.51
N ALA A 46 2.65 11.80 -2.53
CA ALA A 46 4.08 11.48 -2.40
C ALA A 46 4.98 12.74 -2.29
N SER A 47 4.51 13.87 -2.81
CA SER A 47 5.26 15.14 -2.83
C SER A 47 4.97 16.07 -1.66
N ARG A 48 4.08 15.70 -0.71
CA ARG A 48 3.90 16.52 0.48
C ARG A 48 5.21 16.49 1.27
N PRO A 49 5.89 17.63 1.49
CA PRO A 49 7.03 17.66 2.40
C PRO A 49 6.52 17.12 3.72
N THR A 50 7.23 16.15 4.30
CA THR A 50 7.14 15.90 5.74
C THR A 50 7.24 17.25 6.39
N HIS A 51 6.13 17.71 7.00
CA HIS A 51 6.05 18.98 7.69
C HIS A 51 7.34 19.12 8.48
N ASP A 52 8.12 20.15 8.14
CA ASP A 52 9.43 20.41 8.70
C ASP A 52 9.43 20.10 10.19
N ALA A 53 10.51 19.45 10.63
CA ALA A 53 10.88 19.27 12.02
C ALA A 53 10.22 20.33 12.90
N ASP A 54 9.24 19.92 13.70
CA ASP A 54 8.74 20.73 14.79
C ASP A 54 9.99 21.11 15.60
N PRO A 55 10.43 22.38 15.62
CA PRO A 55 11.57 22.73 16.44
C PRO A 55 11.19 22.36 17.88
N PRO A 56 12.08 21.70 18.64
CA PRO A 56 11.75 21.38 20.03
C PRO A 56 11.39 22.69 20.74
N ASP A 57 10.20 22.70 21.35
CA ASP A 57 9.62 23.79 22.16
C ASP A 57 10.40 24.01 23.48
N ASP A 58 11.72 23.85 23.43
CA ASP A 58 12.65 23.87 24.56
C ASP A 58 13.91 24.67 24.16
N ALA A 59 13.74 25.91 23.73
CA ALA A 59 14.83 26.89 23.81
C ALA A 59 14.70 27.65 25.15
N PRO A 60 15.58 27.41 26.14
CA PRO A 60 15.55 28.19 27.36
C PRO A 60 15.90 29.66 27.03
N THR A 61 15.01 30.57 27.42
CA THR A 61 15.29 31.99 27.47
C THR A 61 16.46 32.21 28.43
N THR A 62 17.55 32.79 27.94
CA THR A 62 18.61 33.40 28.77
C THR A 62 19.06 34.69 28.11
#